data_AF-A0A951DTT4-F1
#
_entry.id   AF-A0A951DTT4-F1
#
_cell.length_a   1.000
_cell.length_b   1.000
_cell.length_c   1.000
_cell.angle_alpha   90.00
_cell.angle_beta   90.00
_cell.angle_gamma   90.00
#
_symmetry.space_group_name_H-M   'P 1'
#
loop_
_entity.id
_entity.type
_entity.pdbx_description
1 polymer ?
#
loop_
_entity_poly.entity_id
_entity_poly.type
_entity_poly.pdbx_seq_one_letter_code
_entity_poly.pdbx_strand_id
1 'polypeptide(L)'
;MASAGSLMAALDGRGVSAQVSIPSDVYILLDSLQVVSPSPLPAAGPVQGGEVTPAPNLSLLGFATFAFDPGLGSIHLDLTSDANSFTVDLNPPALALPASLVPARFAGDADGGHLEALPGTAHVVFTDAVAIRVSGSQNTPATVRLVLAGQDDVVASVSLQGADGVLFGTSGFGLRLPNGLVLDDSGTQVPPPATAPHDAPFASEAPEWRGIAIRGATLFLPAQTPLLGSAPIGIDFELGSPRGLDARIQVAVPAQTPRPAFKADIEWHDPTATSLGQALPTLLELTTEVTVVGQSAKEPVSGQAVTLAGGKPLRLRGRFSRDPQTEALGFDLSVEGVGAEGLIAVSAESGDTAAKVFVTAAALATALVADSQQPSPAFADGSGVALHFLLLAAAALSSYAHSGQVVVHGVEVGGDVRALGDQVHLRVDYSVDVVVTTISLGVISVEMNPEVPLRIRYRDVALVLNLPFQGVDSFNVSFHEASVDVEDPGGWIVNSPGSVLDVIGTRSGHGSSWFEVDLRFALDLGLVKVSGATIRAFFGSGLVPKPSLRGLDAQLNLPAFITGEGLAQFTPDGLDIGLAVRLPALGLGAMGFVGYQDQGQFREVLV
;
A
#
# COMPACT_ATOMS: atom_id res chain seq x y z
N MET A 1 56.94 14.54 -29.86
CA MET A 1 56.21 13.60 -29.00
C MET A 1 54.97 13.17 -29.79
N ALA A 2 54.86 11.90 -30.17
CA ALA A 2 53.64 11.39 -30.78
C ALA A 2 52.53 11.45 -29.72
N SER A 3 51.33 11.92 -30.08
CA SER A 3 50.19 11.90 -29.16
C SER A 3 49.88 10.45 -28.81
N ALA A 4 49.93 10.10 -27.52
CA ALA A 4 49.42 8.82 -27.05
C ALA A 4 47.94 8.68 -27.48
N GLY A 5 47.61 7.58 -28.17
CA GLY A 5 46.23 7.27 -28.54
C GLY A 5 45.46 6.70 -27.35
N SER A 6 44.13 6.81 -27.38
CA SER A 6 43.27 6.12 -26.41
C SER A 6 43.31 4.60 -26.63
N LEU A 7 42.98 3.83 -25.60
CA LEU A 7 42.86 2.38 -25.69
C LEU A 7 41.75 1.99 -26.68
N MET A 8 40.66 2.76 -26.72
CA MET A 8 39.61 2.60 -27.74
C MET A 8 40.16 2.75 -29.16
N ALA A 9 40.95 3.81 -29.44
CA ALA A 9 41.56 3.99 -30.76
C ALA A 9 42.53 2.86 -31.13
N ALA A 10 43.20 2.25 -30.14
CA ALA A 10 44.05 1.10 -30.38
C ALA A 10 43.25 -0.18 -30.69
N LEU A 11 42.09 -0.38 -30.05
CA LEU A 11 41.16 -1.47 -30.37
C LEU A 11 40.51 -1.29 -31.75
N ASP A 12 40.18 -0.04 -32.12
CA ASP A 12 39.70 0.30 -33.47
C ASP A 12 40.75 -0.04 -34.53
N GLY A 13 42.03 0.26 -34.26
CA GLY A 13 43.15 -0.10 -35.13
C GLY A 13 43.32 -1.61 -35.33
N ARG A 14 42.76 -2.43 -34.43
CA ARG A 14 42.70 -3.91 -34.53
C ARG A 14 41.41 -4.43 -35.17
N GLY A 15 40.48 -3.54 -35.53
CA GLY A 15 39.20 -3.89 -36.16
C GLY A 15 38.12 -4.38 -35.18
N VAL A 16 38.33 -4.24 -33.87
CA VAL A 16 37.42 -4.78 -32.84
C VAL A 16 36.04 -4.12 -32.89
N SER A 17 35.98 -2.79 -32.97
CA SER A 17 34.71 -2.04 -33.01
C SER A 17 33.86 -2.28 -34.26
N ALA A 18 34.46 -2.84 -35.32
CA ALA A 18 33.72 -3.22 -36.52
C ALA A 18 32.98 -4.56 -36.35
N GLN A 19 33.35 -5.38 -35.37
CA GLN A 19 32.83 -6.74 -35.18
C GLN A 19 32.14 -6.95 -33.84
N VAL A 20 32.53 -6.21 -32.80
CA VAL A 20 32.02 -6.34 -31.44
C VAL A 20 31.14 -5.15 -31.09
N SER A 21 29.92 -5.40 -30.61
CA SER A 21 29.04 -4.35 -30.08
C SER A 21 29.62 -3.80 -28.78
N ILE A 22 30.01 -2.53 -28.75
CA ILE A 22 30.58 -1.86 -27.56
C ILE A 22 29.54 -0.86 -27.04
N PRO A 23 28.91 -1.13 -25.87
CA PRO A 23 28.00 -0.19 -25.22
C PRO A 23 28.65 1.17 -24.92
N SER A 24 27.84 2.23 -24.82
CA SER A 24 28.35 3.61 -24.71
C SER A 24 29.19 3.86 -23.46
N ASP A 25 28.82 3.25 -22.33
CA ASP A 25 29.57 3.28 -21.07
C ASP A 25 30.94 2.60 -21.19
N VAL A 26 31.00 1.43 -21.84
CA VAL A 26 32.25 0.72 -22.11
C VAL A 26 33.13 1.52 -23.07
N TYR A 27 32.55 2.15 -24.09
CA TYR A 27 33.27 3.02 -25.01
C TYR A 27 33.90 4.20 -24.27
N ILE A 28 33.14 4.91 -23.43
CA ILE A 28 33.62 6.06 -22.65
C ILE A 28 34.81 5.64 -21.76
N LEU A 29 34.69 4.49 -21.10
CA LEU A 29 35.79 3.91 -20.33
C LEU A 29 37.03 3.72 -21.21
N LEU A 30 36.93 2.93 -22.28
CA LEU A 30 38.09 2.60 -23.11
C LEU A 30 38.72 3.84 -23.77
N ASP A 31 37.92 4.84 -24.12
CA ASP A 31 38.39 6.07 -24.75
C ASP A 31 39.08 7.01 -23.75
N SER A 32 38.69 6.94 -22.48
CA SER A 32 39.31 7.72 -21.41
C SER A 32 40.66 7.18 -20.91
N LEU A 33 41.09 6.01 -21.38
CA LEU A 33 42.37 5.38 -21.03
C LEU A 33 43.43 5.70 -22.09
N GLN A 34 44.48 6.44 -21.73
CA GLN A 34 45.58 6.78 -22.64
C GLN A 34 46.68 5.72 -22.58
N VAL A 35 47.11 5.21 -23.74
CA VAL A 35 48.19 4.21 -23.81
C VAL A 35 49.56 4.85 -23.58
N VAL A 36 50.23 4.44 -22.51
CA VAL A 36 51.58 4.88 -22.14
C VAL A 36 52.64 3.98 -22.74
N SER A 37 52.49 2.65 -22.58
CA SER A 37 53.46 1.69 -23.09
C SER A 37 52.78 0.34 -23.45
N PRO A 38 53.22 -0.34 -24.53
CA PRO A 38 53.89 0.24 -25.69
C PRO A 38 52.98 1.26 -26.41
N SER A 39 53.54 2.37 -26.88
CA SER A 39 52.79 3.42 -27.58
C SER A 39 53.37 3.65 -28.99
N PRO A 40 52.63 3.33 -30.08
CA PRO A 40 51.29 2.73 -30.09
C PRO A 40 51.29 1.24 -29.70
N LEU A 41 50.12 0.71 -29.30
CA LEU A 41 49.97 -0.74 -29.10
C LEU A 41 50.23 -1.49 -30.42
N PRO A 42 50.80 -2.71 -30.38
CA PRO A 42 50.93 -3.57 -31.56
C PRO A 42 49.60 -3.72 -32.30
N ALA A 43 49.62 -3.80 -33.62
CA ALA A 43 48.41 -3.95 -34.44
C ALA A 43 47.81 -5.38 -34.40
N ALA A 44 48.54 -6.35 -33.84
CA ALA A 44 48.10 -7.74 -33.70
C ALA A 44 48.83 -8.44 -32.54
N GLY A 45 48.25 -9.56 -32.08
CA GLY A 45 48.81 -10.38 -31.02
C GLY A 45 48.56 -9.84 -29.60
N PRO A 46 48.80 -10.67 -28.58
CA PRO A 46 48.59 -10.26 -27.20
C PRO A 46 49.58 -9.16 -26.79
N VAL A 47 49.13 -8.26 -25.93
CA VAL A 47 49.97 -7.31 -25.21
C VAL A 47 49.96 -7.75 -23.76
N GLN A 48 51.14 -8.05 -23.21
CA GLN A 48 51.30 -8.34 -21.79
C GLN A 48 52.16 -7.27 -21.14
N GLY A 49 51.73 -6.79 -19.98
CA GLY A 49 52.46 -5.76 -19.22
C GLY A 49 52.51 -4.40 -19.92
N GLY A 50 51.46 -4.05 -20.68
CA GLY A 50 51.27 -2.68 -21.14
C GLY A 50 50.94 -1.75 -19.97
N GLU A 51 50.88 -0.45 -20.25
CA GLU A 51 50.51 0.58 -19.30
C GLU A 51 49.55 1.57 -19.93
N VAL A 52 48.50 1.92 -19.17
CA VAL A 52 47.56 2.99 -19.50
C VAL A 52 47.48 3.99 -18.37
N THR A 53 47.14 5.23 -18.68
CA THR A 53 46.82 6.27 -17.69
C THR A 53 45.39 6.73 -17.90
N PRO A 54 44.55 6.70 -16.85
CA PRO A 54 43.17 7.18 -16.96
C PRO A 54 43.14 8.71 -17.08
N ALA A 55 42.14 9.24 -17.77
CA ALA A 55 41.86 10.66 -17.77
C ALA A 55 41.61 11.17 -16.32
N PRO A 56 41.96 12.43 -16.00
CA PRO A 56 41.68 13.01 -14.68
C PRO A 56 40.19 12.91 -14.34
N ASN A 57 39.87 12.43 -13.15
CA ASN A 57 38.50 12.21 -12.67
C ASN A 57 37.69 11.17 -13.45
N LEU A 58 38.35 10.22 -14.12
CA LEU A 58 37.65 9.07 -14.68
C LEU A 58 36.96 8.30 -13.54
N SER A 59 35.63 8.37 -13.55
CA SER A 59 34.77 7.52 -12.75
C SER A 59 34.23 6.44 -13.67
N LEU A 60 34.53 5.19 -13.36
CA LEU A 60 33.94 4.08 -14.10
C LEU A 60 32.43 4.07 -13.88
N LEU A 61 31.67 4.19 -14.95
CA LEU A 61 30.23 3.93 -14.90
C LEU A 61 30.07 2.41 -14.74
N GLY A 62 29.53 1.96 -13.61
CA GLY A 62 29.39 0.53 -13.28
C GLY A 62 29.25 0.24 -11.78
N PHE A 63 29.30 -1.04 -11.41
CA PHE A 63 28.94 -1.59 -10.08
C PHE A 63 29.41 -0.75 -8.90
N ALA A 64 30.65 -0.28 -8.91
CA ALA A 64 31.03 0.83 -8.08
C ALA A 64 31.59 1.89 -9.03
N THR A 65 31.25 3.16 -8.82
CA THR A 65 32.03 4.25 -9.38
C THR A 65 33.42 4.19 -8.75
N PHE A 66 34.28 3.33 -9.29
CA PHE A 66 35.69 3.29 -8.93
C PHE A 66 36.27 4.61 -9.39
N ALA A 67 36.57 5.47 -8.43
CA ALA A 67 37.35 6.66 -8.70
C ALA A 67 38.78 6.16 -8.86
N PHE A 68 39.33 6.30 -10.06
CA PHE A 68 40.78 6.32 -10.15
C PHE A 68 41.22 7.59 -9.41
N ASP A 69 41.94 7.44 -8.30
CA ASP A 69 42.51 8.55 -7.53
C ASP A 69 43.11 9.58 -8.53
N PRO A 70 42.84 10.89 -8.42
CA PRO A 70 43.48 11.92 -9.26
C PRO A 70 45.02 11.92 -9.24
N GLY A 71 45.68 11.01 -8.51
CA GLY A 71 47.10 10.68 -8.60
C GLY A 71 47.46 9.23 -8.98
N LEU A 72 46.53 8.40 -9.48
CA LEU A 72 46.87 7.05 -9.94
C LEU A 72 47.86 7.11 -11.09
N GLY A 73 48.99 6.42 -10.91
CA GLY A 73 50.04 6.29 -11.92
C GLY A 73 49.60 5.44 -13.11
N SER A 74 50.56 4.77 -13.76
CA SER A 74 50.22 3.78 -14.79
C SER A 74 49.43 2.61 -14.20
N ILE A 75 48.40 2.18 -14.92
CA ILE A 75 47.65 0.95 -14.69
C ILE A 75 48.21 -0.11 -15.64
N HIS A 76 48.52 -1.29 -15.12
CA HIS A 76 48.98 -2.39 -15.97
C HIS A 76 47.83 -2.87 -16.87
N LEU A 77 48.15 -3.08 -18.14
CA LEU A 77 47.23 -3.50 -19.19
C LEU A 77 47.70 -4.82 -19.77
N ASP A 78 46.82 -5.82 -19.74
CA ASP A 78 46.91 -7.00 -20.59
C ASP A 78 45.79 -6.96 -21.62
N LEU A 79 46.14 -7.08 -22.90
CA LEU A 79 45.18 -7.07 -24.01
C LEU A 79 45.35 -8.34 -24.83
N THR A 80 44.29 -9.13 -24.92
CA THR A 80 44.14 -10.19 -25.90
C THR A 80 43.04 -9.80 -26.87
N SER A 81 43.31 -9.88 -28.17
CA SER A 81 42.28 -9.64 -29.19
C SER A 81 42.58 -10.45 -30.44
N ASP A 82 41.50 -10.87 -31.09
CA ASP A 82 41.48 -11.38 -32.45
C ASP A 82 40.46 -10.60 -33.28
N ALA A 83 40.13 -11.08 -34.49
CA ALA A 83 39.19 -10.39 -35.36
C ALA A 83 37.75 -10.37 -34.83
N ASN A 84 37.39 -11.26 -33.90
CA ASN A 84 36.00 -11.51 -33.48
C ASN A 84 35.77 -11.27 -31.98
N SER A 85 36.82 -11.06 -31.19
CA SER A 85 36.74 -10.93 -29.74
C SER A 85 37.92 -10.15 -29.17
N PHE A 86 37.69 -9.61 -27.98
CA PHE A 86 38.75 -8.99 -27.20
C PHE A 86 38.52 -9.18 -25.70
N THR A 87 39.63 -9.16 -24.97
CA THR A 87 39.70 -9.09 -23.51
C THR A 87 40.80 -8.11 -23.14
N VAL A 88 40.44 -7.13 -22.33
CA VAL A 88 41.31 -6.12 -21.73
C VAL A 88 41.25 -6.32 -20.23
N ASP A 89 42.37 -6.63 -19.61
CA ASP A 89 42.51 -6.66 -18.16
C ASP A 89 43.30 -5.45 -17.69
N LEU A 90 42.65 -4.62 -16.90
CA LEU A 90 43.24 -3.45 -16.25
C LEU A 90 43.57 -3.84 -14.81
N ASN A 91 44.86 -3.88 -14.49
CA ASN A 91 45.41 -4.31 -13.21
C ASN A 91 45.96 -3.09 -12.46
N PRO A 92 45.10 -2.31 -11.75
CA PRO A 92 45.59 -1.20 -10.95
C PRO A 92 46.39 -1.72 -9.75
N PRO A 93 47.41 -0.98 -9.27
CA PRO A 93 48.19 -1.38 -8.10
C PRO A 93 47.35 -1.48 -6.82
N ALA A 94 46.25 -0.70 -6.75
CA ALA A 94 45.22 -0.80 -5.74
C ALA A 94 43.88 -0.40 -6.38
N LEU A 95 42.85 -1.23 -6.21
CA LEU A 95 41.48 -0.88 -6.60
C LEU A 95 40.74 -0.35 -5.37
N ALA A 96 40.59 0.98 -5.31
CA ALA A 96 39.88 1.68 -4.26
C ALA A 96 38.39 1.81 -4.62
N LEU A 97 37.51 1.43 -3.69
CA LEU A 97 36.09 1.70 -3.81
C LEU A 97 35.80 3.22 -3.76
N PRO A 98 34.65 3.66 -4.30
CA PRO A 98 34.26 5.07 -4.31
C PRO A 98 34.43 5.76 -2.95
N ALA A 99 34.81 7.04 -2.96
CA ALA A 99 34.99 7.85 -1.75
C ALA A 99 33.71 8.01 -0.91
N SER A 100 32.54 7.70 -1.47
CA SER A 100 31.29 7.59 -0.71
C SER A 100 31.25 6.37 0.22
N LEU A 101 32.19 5.44 0.11
CA LEU A 101 32.35 4.30 1.02
C LEU A 101 33.54 4.58 1.94
N VAL A 102 33.25 4.70 3.24
CA VAL A 102 34.24 4.96 4.28
C VAL A 102 34.60 3.62 4.95
N PRO A 103 35.88 3.25 5.07
CA PRO A 103 36.27 2.01 5.73
C PRO A 103 35.83 2.00 7.19
N ALA A 104 35.27 0.89 7.65
CA ALA A 104 34.70 0.77 8.98
C ALA A 104 35.12 -0.53 9.69
N ARG A 105 35.18 -0.45 11.01
CA ARG A 105 35.34 -1.59 11.90
C ARG A 105 34.05 -1.86 12.65
N PHE A 106 33.81 -3.11 12.99
CA PHE A 106 32.70 -3.49 13.85
C PHE A 106 33.03 -3.22 15.31
N ALA A 107 32.14 -2.51 16.00
CA ALA A 107 32.20 -2.25 17.44
C ALA A 107 30.94 -2.83 18.10
N GLY A 108 31.08 -4.00 18.74
CA GLY A 108 29.96 -4.69 19.39
C GLY A 108 30.25 -6.17 19.63
N ASP A 109 29.22 -6.91 20.04
CA ASP A 109 29.24 -8.36 20.20
C ASP A 109 28.26 -9.04 19.22
N ALA A 110 27.97 -10.33 19.43
CA ALA A 110 27.09 -11.10 18.56
C ALA A 110 25.60 -10.69 18.69
N ASP A 111 25.22 -10.04 19.79
CA ASP A 111 23.84 -9.70 20.15
C ASP A 111 23.50 -8.23 19.86
N GLY A 112 24.52 -7.39 19.60
CA GLY A 112 24.36 -6.01 19.15
C GLY A 112 25.69 -5.29 18.87
N GLY A 113 25.65 -4.29 17.98
CA GLY A 113 26.82 -3.47 17.68
C GLY A 113 26.53 -2.38 16.65
N HIS A 114 27.57 -1.63 16.31
CA HIS A 114 27.54 -0.62 15.25
C HIS A 114 28.86 -0.64 14.46
N LEU A 115 28.84 0.01 13.29
CA LEU A 115 30.05 0.25 12.51
C LEU A 115 30.63 1.61 12.88
N GLU A 116 31.95 1.66 13.10
CA GLU A 116 32.70 2.88 13.34
C GLU A 116 33.67 3.11 12.19
N ALA A 117 33.72 4.35 11.68
CA ALA A 117 34.70 4.74 10.67
C ALA A 117 36.13 4.54 11.20
N LEU A 118 37.00 3.98 10.36
CA LEU A 118 38.42 3.81 10.66
C LEU A 118 39.17 5.14 10.47
N PRO A 119 39.70 5.77 11.52
CA PRO A 119 40.39 7.05 11.40
C PRO A 119 41.68 6.89 10.58
N GLY A 120 41.93 7.84 9.68
CA GLY A 120 43.18 7.92 8.90
C GLY A 120 43.23 7.08 7.63
N THR A 121 42.18 6.33 7.28
CA THR A 121 42.08 5.59 6.01
C THR A 121 41.07 6.29 5.10
N ALA A 122 41.54 6.87 3.98
CA ALA A 122 40.70 7.68 3.09
C ALA A 122 39.83 6.85 2.13
N HIS A 123 40.26 5.62 1.80
CA HIS A 123 39.61 4.78 0.81
C HIS A 123 39.54 3.32 1.27
N VAL A 124 38.48 2.63 0.87
CA VAL A 124 38.37 1.19 1.05
C VAL A 124 39.09 0.50 -0.11
N VAL A 125 40.04 -0.39 0.18
CA VAL A 125 40.86 -1.08 -0.82
C VAL A 125 40.69 -2.58 -0.67
N PHE A 126 40.73 -3.34 -1.77
CA PHE A 126 40.78 -4.80 -1.72
C PHE A 126 42.15 -5.31 -1.27
N THR A 127 42.14 -6.39 -0.47
CA THR A 127 43.38 -7.07 -0.04
C THR A 127 44.00 -7.85 -1.20
N ASP A 128 43.14 -8.43 -2.02
CA ASP A 128 43.51 -9.25 -3.17
C ASP A 128 43.70 -8.39 -4.42
N ALA A 129 44.53 -8.86 -5.34
CA ALA A 129 44.76 -8.17 -6.62
C ALA A 129 43.51 -8.33 -7.51
N VAL A 130 42.66 -7.30 -7.55
CA VAL A 130 41.45 -7.26 -8.38
C VAL A 130 41.72 -6.50 -9.67
N ALA A 131 41.36 -7.11 -10.79
CA ALA A 131 41.44 -6.51 -12.11
C ALA A 131 40.05 -6.10 -12.62
N ILE A 132 40.03 -5.08 -13.48
CA ILE A 132 38.84 -4.70 -14.24
C ILE A 132 38.98 -5.31 -15.63
N ARG A 133 38.12 -6.28 -15.93
CA ARG A 133 38.06 -6.98 -17.21
C ARG A 133 37.01 -6.35 -18.10
N VAL A 134 37.42 -5.91 -19.28
CA VAL A 134 36.53 -5.52 -20.38
C VAL A 134 36.65 -6.55 -21.48
N SER A 135 35.57 -7.27 -21.76
CA SER A 135 35.59 -8.33 -22.78
C SER A 135 34.33 -8.31 -23.61
N GLY A 136 34.45 -8.63 -24.90
CA GLY A 136 33.32 -8.76 -25.82
C GLY A 136 33.66 -9.66 -27.01
N SER A 137 32.63 -10.12 -27.71
CA SER A 137 32.74 -10.93 -28.92
C SER A 137 31.71 -10.53 -29.97
N GLN A 138 31.82 -11.08 -31.18
CA GLN A 138 30.87 -10.83 -32.26
C GLN A 138 29.41 -11.15 -31.87
N ASN A 139 29.21 -12.09 -30.94
CA ASN A 139 27.89 -12.52 -30.47
C ASN A 139 27.56 -12.02 -29.06
N THR A 140 28.47 -11.30 -28.40
CA THR A 140 28.30 -10.87 -27.01
C THR A 140 28.77 -9.43 -26.89
N PRO A 141 27.88 -8.48 -26.57
CA PRO A 141 28.28 -7.10 -26.34
C PRO A 141 29.41 -7.01 -25.31
N ALA A 142 30.27 -6.01 -25.44
CA ALA A 142 31.33 -5.79 -24.48
C ALA A 142 30.75 -5.49 -23.10
N THR A 143 31.33 -6.08 -22.06
CA THR A 143 30.92 -5.90 -20.66
C THR A 143 32.13 -5.63 -19.78
N VAL A 144 31.93 -4.85 -18.72
CA VAL A 144 32.93 -4.61 -17.67
C VAL A 144 32.64 -5.51 -16.47
N ARG A 145 33.65 -6.20 -15.96
CA ARG A 145 33.56 -7.12 -14.82
C ARG A 145 34.75 -6.94 -13.87
N LEU A 146 34.56 -7.27 -12.60
CA LEU A 146 35.67 -7.42 -11.66
C LEU A 146 36.09 -8.88 -11.61
N VAL A 147 37.38 -9.13 -11.75
CA VAL A 147 37.97 -10.47 -11.72
C VAL A 147 39.21 -10.49 -10.82
N LEU A 148 39.63 -11.68 -10.40
CA LEU A 148 40.91 -11.81 -9.70
C LEU A 148 42.05 -11.73 -10.73
N ALA A 149 43.01 -10.85 -10.51
CA ALA A 149 44.07 -10.57 -11.46
C ALA A 149 44.86 -11.84 -11.83
N GLY A 150 45.00 -12.09 -13.14
CA GLY A 150 45.72 -13.24 -13.68
C GLY A 150 45.00 -14.58 -13.50
N GLN A 151 43.73 -14.60 -13.12
CA GLN A 151 42.92 -15.81 -13.05
C GLN A 151 41.69 -15.70 -13.96
N ASP A 152 41.39 -16.80 -14.64
CA ASP A 152 40.24 -16.96 -15.53
C ASP A 152 39.35 -18.09 -15.02
N ASP A 153 38.04 -17.95 -15.23
CA ASP A 153 37.07 -19.02 -14.93
C ASP A 153 37.06 -19.44 -13.44
N VAL A 154 37.13 -18.46 -12.54
CA VAL A 154 37.19 -18.69 -11.09
C VAL A 154 36.07 -17.99 -10.32
N VAL A 155 35.70 -18.61 -9.19
CA VAL A 155 34.91 -18.02 -8.11
C VAL A 155 35.86 -17.75 -6.95
N ALA A 156 35.99 -16.49 -6.52
CA ALA A 156 36.95 -16.11 -5.48
C ALA A 156 36.37 -15.09 -4.50
N SER A 157 36.65 -15.28 -3.21
CA SER A 157 36.34 -14.29 -2.17
C SER A 157 37.45 -13.25 -2.06
N VAL A 158 37.11 -11.97 -2.13
CA VAL A 158 38.01 -10.84 -1.94
C VAL A 158 37.65 -10.06 -0.68
N SER A 159 38.66 -9.80 0.15
CA SER A 159 38.47 -9.13 1.45
C SER A 159 38.85 -7.64 1.41
N LEU A 160 38.26 -6.84 2.30
CA LEU A 160 38.64 -5.44 2.47
C LEU A 160 39.91 -5.32 3.31
N GLN A 161 40.87 -4.49 2.88
CA GLN A 161 42.13 -4.30 3.57
C GLN A 161 41.90 -3.54 4.89
N GLY A 162 42.10 -4.24 6.02
CA GLY A 162 42.08 -3.63 7.36
C GLY A 162 40.73 -3.12 7.83
N ALA A 163 39.63 -3.48 7.16
CA ALA A 163 38.28 -3.07 7.49
C ALA A 163 37.33 -4.28 7.57
N ASP A 164 36.37 -4.24 8.50
CA ASP A 164 35.32 -5.27 8.63
C ASP A 164 34.12 -4.98 7.71
N GLY A 165 34.08 -3.79 7.13
CA GLY A 165 32.95 -3.29 6.36
C GLY A 165 33.13 -1.85 5.89
N VAL A 166 32.05 -1.25 5.44
CA VAL A 166 31.99 0.12 4.91
C VAL A 166 30.83 0.90 5.51
N LEU A 167 31.01 2.21 5.71
CA LEU A 167 29.94 3.17 5.97
C LEU A 167 29.61 3.94 4.69
N PHE A 168 28.34 4.24 4.46
CA PHE A 168 27.89 5.02 3.31
C PHE A 168 27.96 6.52 3.63
N GLY A 169 29.08 7.14 3.29
CA GLY A 169 29.36 8.56 3.53
C GLY A 169 29.19 8.95 4.99
N THR A 170 28.43 10.02 5.24
CA THR A 170 28.11 10.50 6.59
C THR A 170 26.73 10.06 7.08
N SER A 171 26.04 9.21 6.31
CA SER A 171 24.64 8.84 6.58
C SER A 171 24.46 8.03 7.87
N GLY A 172 25.51 7.34 8.32
CA GLY A 172 25.46 6.40 9.43
C GLY A 172 24.96 5.00 9.04
N PHE A 173 24.52 4.80 7.79
CA PHE A 173 24.31 3.45 7.25
C PHE A 173 25.67 2.79 7.00
N GLY A 174 25.75 1.48 7.17
CA GLY A 174 26.94 0.73 6.80
C GLY A 174 26.68 -0.74 6.54
N LEU A 175 27.63 -1.38 5.90
CA LEU A 175 27.60 -2.79 5.54
C LEU A 175 28.84 -3.48 6.08
N ARG A 176 28.65 -4.44 6.99
CA ARG A 176 29.69 -5.35 7.44
C ARG A 176 29.79 -6.52 6.48
N LEU A 177 31.01 -6.87 6.10
CA LEU A 177 31.34 -7.87 5.09
C LEU A 177 32.27 -8.92 5.71
N PRO A 178 31.79 -9.79 6.63
CA PRO A 178 32.65 -10.72 7.35
C PRO A 178 33.33 -11.75 6.43
N ASN A 179 32.73 -12.04 5.28
CA ASN A 179 33.24 -12.97 4.28
C ASN A 179 33.76 -12.27 3.01
N GLY A 180 33.90 -10.93 3.04
CA GLY A 180 34.25 -10.14 1.86
C GLY A 180 33.17 -10.14 0.77
N LEU A 181 33.60 -9.95 -0.48
CA LEU A 181 32.76 -10.12 -1.67
C LEU A 181 33.22 -11.35 -2.45
N VAL A 182 32.30 -12.06 -3.07
CA VAL A 182 32.61 -13.16 -3.98
C VAL A 182 32.54 -12.63 -5.40
N LEU A 183 33.67 -12.68 -6.13
CA LEU A 183 33.75 -12.40 -7.55
C LEU A 183 33.57 -13.73 -8.30
N ASP A 184 32.65 -13.74 -9.27
CA ASP A 184 32.39 -14.90 -10.12
C ASP A 184 32.62 -14.56 -11.59
N ASP A 185 33.68 -15.13 -12.15
CA ASP A 185 33.97 -15.13 -13.59
C ASP A 185 33.78 -16.54 -14.21
N SER A 186 33.32 -17.55 -13.45
CA SER A 186 33.36 -18.95 -13.85
C SER A 186 32.13 -19.46 -14.59
N GLY A 187 32.32 -20.13 -15.72
CA GLY A 187 31.23 -20.77 -16.48
C GLY A 187 30.81 -22.15 -16.07
N THR A 188 31.37 -22.64 -14.98
CA THR A 188 31.08 -23.98 -14.48
C THR A 188 30.88 -24.02 -12.98
N GLN A 189 31.42 -23.05 -12.25
CA GLN A 189 31.30 -22.92 -10.81
C GLN A 189 30.21 -21.90 -10.47
N VAL A 190 29.78 -21.90 -9.22
CA VAL A 190 28.79 -20.96 -8.68
C VAL A 190 29.27 -20.45 -7.33
N PRO A 191 28.84 -19.25 -6.88
CA PRO A 191 29.19 -18.73 -5.56
C PRO A 191 28.63 -19.60 -4.44
N PRO A 192 29.17 -19.47 -3.21
CA PRO A 192 28.56 -20.06 -2.04
C PRO A 192 27.08 -19.67 -1.92
N PRO A 193 26.21 -20.60 -1.43
CA PRO A 193 24.79 -20.34 -1.31
C PRO A 193 24.50 -19.18 -0.35
N ALA A 194 23.37 -18.51 -0.57
CA ALA A 194 22.84 -17.52 0.35
C ALA A 194 22.61 -18.13 1.75
N THR A 195 22.84 -17.32 2.77
CA THR A 195 22.74 -17.67 4.19
C THR A 195 21.57 -16.98 4.88
N ALA A 196 21.10 -15.86 4.35
CA ALA A 196 19.92 -15.14 4.78
C ALA A 196 18.64 -15.82 4.24
N PRO A 197 17.54 -15.82 5.01
CA PRO A 197 16.26 -16.34 4.55
C PRO A 197 15.78 -15.63 3.28
N HIS A 198 15.37 -16.41 2.27
CA HIS A 198 14.86 -15.91 0.99
C HIS A 198 13.77 -16.86 0.45
N ASP A 199 12.80 -16.28 -0.26
CA ASP A 199 11.64 -17.02 -0.80
C ASP A 199 11.87 -17.51 -2.25
N ALA A 200 12.95 -17.08 -2.90
CA ALA A 200 13.29 -17.43 -4.28
C ALA A 200 14.81 -17.62 -4.43
N PRO A 201 15.26 -18.57 -5.28
CA PRO A 201 16.68 -18.84 -5.47
C PRO A 201 17.40 -17.62 -6.08
N PHE A 202 18.62 -17.37 -5.62
CA PHE A 202 19.48 -16.33 -6.18
C PHE A 202 19.90 -16.72 -7.62
N ALA A 203 19.99 -15.75 -8.53
CA ALA A 203 20.42 -15.98 -9.91
C ALA A 203 21.84 -16.56 -9.99
N SER A 204 22.70 -16.23 -9.03
CA SER A 204 24.04 -16.79 -8.88
C SER A 204 24.09 -18.30 -8.60
N GLU A 205 22.96 -18.95 -8.30
CA GLU A 205 22.91 -20.41 -8.23
C GLU A 205 22.98 -21.09 -9.63
N ALA A 206 22.86 -20.30 -10.71
CA ALA A 206 22.98 -20.78 -12.07
C ALA A 206 24.45 -20.71 -12.57
N PRO A 207 25.03 -21.78 -13.16
CA PRO A 207 26.41 -21.79 -13.64
C PRO A 207 26.74 -20.75 -14.73
N GLU A 208 25.74 -20.22 -15.42
CA GLU A 208 25.89 -19.13 -16.39
C GLU A 208 25.97 -17.74 -15.78
N TRP A 209 25.65 -17.59 -14.48
CA TRP A 209 25.68 -16.29 -13.82
C TRP A 209 27.11 -15.80 -13.62
N ARG A 210 27.31 -14.50 -13.80
CA ARG A 210 28.60 -13.82 -13.59
C ARG A 210 28.38 -12.51 -12.88
N GLY A 211 29.22 -12.22 -11.90
CA GLY A 211 29.14 -10.96 -11.19
C GLY A 211 29.70 -11.03 -9.79
N ILE A 212 29.01 -10.35 -8.87
CA ILE A 212 29.47 -10.13 -7.50
C ILE A 212 28.37 -10.58 -6.55
N ALA A 213 28.72 -11.52 -5.69
CA ALA A 213 27.85 -12.06 -4.66
C ALA A 213 28.39 -11.64 -3.29
N ILE A 214 27.54 -11.08 -2.45
CA ILE A 214 27.84 -10.75 -1.06
C ILE A 214 27.05 -11.73 -0.20
N ARG A 215 27.77 -12.47 0.67
CA ARG A 215 27.20 -13.55 1.49
C ARG A 215 27.41 -13.34 2.99
N GLY A 216 26.35 -13.45 3.77
CA GLY A 216 26.35 -13.29 5.22
C GLY A 216 26.73 -11.88 5.67
N ALA A 217 26.40 -10.86 4.87
CA ALA A 217 26.69 -9.49 5.23
C ALA A 217 25.70 -8.98 6.29
N THR A 218 26.05 -7.87 6.94
CA THR A 218 25.18 -7.25 7.94
C THR A 218 25.03 -5.76 7.65
N LEU A 219 23.81 -5.34 7.32
CA LEU A 219 23.44 -3.94 7.19
C LEU A 219 23.23 -3.34 8.59
N PHE A 220 23.86 -2.20 8.83
CA PHE A 220 23.70 -1.37 10.00
C PHE A 220 22.97 -0.10 9.63
N LEU A 221 21.91 0.20 10.38
CA LEU A 221 21.15 1.43 10.26
C LEU A 221 21.74 2.53 11.14
N PRO A 222 21.54 3.82 10.79
CA PRO A 222 21.91 4.93 11.66
C PRO A 222 21.28 4.80 13.04
N ALA A 223 22.02 5.14 14.10
CA ALA A 223 21.51 5.05 15.48
C ALA A 223 20.24 5.90 15.72
N GLN A 224 20.06 6.98 14.95
CA GLN A 224 18.90 7.87 15.04
C GLN A 224 17.70 7.41 14.21
N THR A 225 17.78 6.26 13.54
CA THR A 225 16.68 5.78 12.70
C THR A 225 15.44 5.55 13.56
N PRO A 226 14.34 6.30 13.36
CA PRO A 226 13.16 6.19 14.21
C PRO A 226 12.63 4.77 14.21
N LEU A 227 12.26 4.26 15.39
CA LEU A 227 11.74 2.90 15.60
C LEU A 227 12.68 1.73 15.26
N LEU A 228 13.77 1.94 14.49
CA LEU A 228 14.71 0.89 14.09
C LEU A 228 15.97 0.87 14.96
N GLY A 229 16.50 2.05 15.32
CA GLY A 229 17.81 2.17 15.98
C GLY A 229 18.94 1.57 15.13
N SER A 230 20.04 1.13 15.77
CA SER A 230 21.20 0.52 15.10
C SER A 230 21.13 -1.01 14.98
N ALA A 231 19.92 -1.58 14.80
CA ALA A 231 19.77 -3.03 14.76
C ALA A 231 20.57 -3.63 13.57
N PRO A 232 21.37 -4.68 13.79
CA PRO A 232 22.02 -5.40 12.70
C PRO A 232 20.99 -6.18 11.89
N ILE A 233 21.10 -6.10 10.57
CA ILE A 233 20.20 -6.79 9.64
C ILE A 233 21.06 -7.70 8.75
N GLY A 234 20.86 -9.02 8.83
CA GLY A 234 21.56 -9.96 7.95
C GLY A 234 21.09 -9.81 6.50
N ILE A 235 22.02 -9.69 5.56
CA ILE A 235 21.72 -9.50 4.14
C ILE A 235 22.59 -10.39 3.26
N ASP A 236 22.01 -10.88 2.17
CA ASP A 236 22.71 -11.39 1.00
C ASP A 236 22.31 -10.54 -0.21
N PHE A 237 23.25 -10.33 -1.10
CA PHE A 237 23.06 -9.50 -2.29
C PHE A 237 23.80 -10.12 -3.46
N GLU A 238 23.25 -9.99 -4.67
CA GLU A 238 23.98 -10.26 -5.89
C GLU A 238 23.78 -9.15 -6.90
N LEU A 239 24.84 -8.88 -7.67
CA LEU A 239 24.75 -8.10 -8.89
C LEU A 239 25.47 -8.86 -9.99
N GLY A 240 24.75 -9.22 -11.05
CA GLY A 240 25.37 -9.96 -12.13
C GLY A 240 24.49 -10.14 -13.36
N SER A 241 25.12 -10.62 -14.42
CA SER A 241 24.42 -11.01 -15.64
C SER A 241 23.90 -12.45 -15.50
N PRO A 242 22.68 -12.75 -16.00
CA PRO A 242 21.83 -11.89 -16.83
C PRO A 242 20.82 -11.01 -16.06
N ARG A 243 20.79 -11.00 -14.73
CA ARG A 243 19.63 -10.51 -13.94
C ARG A 243 19.80 -9.19 -13.18
N GLY A 244 20.85 -8.41 -13.41
CA GLY A 244 21.02 -7.11 -12.77
C GLY A 244 21.05 -7.24 -11.25
N LEU A 245 20.32 -6.36 -10.55
CA LEU A 245 20.22 -6.33 -9.10
C LEU A 245 18.98 -7.10 -8.62
N ASP A 246 19.21 -8.15 -7.82
CA ASP A 246 18.14 -8.96 -7.23
C ASP A 246 18.50 -9.31 -5.76
N ALA A 247 17.70 -8.82 -4.82
CA ALA A 247 17.90 -9.10 -3.40
C ALA A 247 16.59 -8.93 -2.63
N ARG A 248 16.36 -9.76 -1.62
CA ARG A 248 15.24 -9.63 -0.69
C ARG A 248 15.69 -9.88 0.74
N ILE A 249 15.22 -9.06 1.65
CA ILE A 249 15.57 -9.11 3.07
C ILE A 249 14.30 -9.05 3.90
N GLN A 250 14.09 -10.09 4.70
CA GLN A 250 13.09 -10.07 5.76
C GLN A 250 13.77 -9.83 7.11
N VAL A 251 13.38 -8.76 7.78
CA VAL A 251 13.90 -8.35 9.08
C VAL A 251 12.82 -8.58 10.12
N ALA A 252 13.15 -9.24 11.23
CA ALA A 252 12.33 -9.26 12.42
C ALA A 252 13.17 -8.73 13.59
N VAL A 253 12.81 -7.55 14.08
CA VAL A 253 13.54 -6.93 15.20
C VAL A 253 12.70 -7.05 16.47
N PRO A 254 13.24 -7.65 17.54
CA PRO A 254 12.51 -7.80 18.79
C PRO A 254 12.32 -6.44 19.48
N ALA A 255 11.27 -6.36 20.29
CA ALA A 255 10.99 -5.19 21.12
C ALA A 255 12.16 -4.93 22.09
N GLN A 256 12.54 -3.66 22.25
CA GLN A 256 13.53 -3.20 23.22
C GLN A 256 13.08 -1.86 23.76
N THR A 257 12.71 -1.74 25.03
CA THR A 257 12.17 -0.48 25.58
C THR A 257 13.06 0.73 25.24
N PRO A 258 12.53 1.81 24.61
CA PRO A 258 11.12 2.11 24.31
C PRO A 258 10.62 1.68 22.91
N ARG A 259 11.43 0.96 22.12
CA ARG A 259 11.17 0.48 20.75
C ARG A 259 10.22 -0.74 20.72
N PRO A 260 9.10 -0.69 19.98
CA PRO A 260 8.24 -1.85 19.74
C PRO A 260 8.94 -2.90 18.84
N ALA A 261 8.39 -4.11 18.80
CA ALA A 261 8.81 -5.09 17.80
C ALA A 261 8.34 -4.64 16.42
N PHE A 262 9.13 -4.89 15.38
CA PHE A 262 8.73 -4.61 14.00
C PHE A 262 9.27 -5.67 13.05
N LYS A 263 8.61 -5.76 11.90
CA LYS A 263 9.06 -6.53 10.75
C LYS A 263 9.29 -5.58 9.59
N ALA A 264 10.31 -5.85 8.80
CA ALA A 264 10.53 -5.16 7.54
C ALA A 264 10.76 -6.16 6.41
N ASP A 265 10.24 -5.88 5.23
CA ASP A 265 10.56 -6.56 3.98
C ASP A 265 11.20 -5.53 3.05
N ILE A 266 12.41 -5.81 2.59
CA ILE A 266 13.18 -4.91 1.73
C ILE A 266 13.56 -5.68 0.48
N GLU A 267 13.12 -5.20 -0.67
CA GLU A 267 13.37 -5.85 -1.95
C GLU A 267 14.10 -4.90 -2.90
N TRP A 268 15.02 -5.46 -3.66
CA TRP A 268 15.64 -4.87 -4.83
C TRP A 268 15.37 -5.81 -5.99
N HIS A 269 14.64 -5.35 -6.99
CA HIS A 269 14.39 -6.11 -8.21
C HIS A 269 14.53 -5.17 -9.42
N ASP A 270 15.77 -4.99 -9.88
CA ASP A 270 16.12 -4.10 -10.98
C ASP A 270 17.03 -4.84 -11.98
N PRO A 271 16.44 -5.48 -13.00
CA PRO A 271 17.21 -6.23 -14.00
C PRO A 271 18.10 -5.33 -14.89
N THR A 272 17.89 -4.01 -14.82
CA THR A 272 18.66 -3.02 -15.57
C THR A 272 19.74 -2.34 -14.74
N ALA A 273 19.82 -2.64 -13.45
CA ALA A 273 20.84 -2.07 -12.58
C ALA A 273 22.24 -2.52 -13.00
N THR A 274 23.09 -1.54 -13.22
CA THR A 274 24.51 -1.71 -13.58
C THR A 274 25.45 -1.05 -12.57
N SER A 275 24.93 -0.34 -11.55
CA SER A 275 25.72 0.37 -10.54
C SER A 275 25.11 0.33 -9.13
N LEU A 276 25.95 0.46 -8.08
CA LEU A 276 25.50 0.64 -6.68
C LEU A 276 24.71 1.94 -6.46
N GLY A 277 24.85 2.94 -7.34
CA GLY A 277 24.01 4.14 -7.32
C GLY A 277 22.52 3.84 -7.56
N GLN A 278 22.22 2.71 -8.20
CA GLN A 278 20.86 2.20 -8.45
C GLN A 278 20.38 1.23 -7.35
N ALA A 279 21.17 1.05 -6.28
CA ALA A 279 20.84 0.14 -5.18
C ALA A 279 19.80 0.72 -4.18
N LEU A 280 18.88 1.56 -4.65
CA LEU A 280 17.69 1.90 -3.88
C LEU A 280 16.71 0.74 -3.94
N PRO A 281 16.14 0.30 -2.81
CA PRO A 281 15.11 -0.73 -2.80
C PRO A 281 13.98 -0.39 -3.77
N THR A 282 13.49 -1.40 -4.48
CA THR A 282 12.25 -1.33 -5.26
C THR A 282 11.03 -1.45 -4.35
N LEU A 283 11.19 -2.10 -3.19
CA LEU A 283 10.17 -2.16 -2.15
C LEU A 283 10.81 -2.06 -0.77
N LEU A 284 10.19 -1.29 0.11
CA LEU A 284 10.40 -1.32 1.54
C LEU A 284 9.04 -1.36 2.21
N GLU A 285 8.74 -2.42 2.93
CA GLU A 285 7.54 -2.55 3.74
C GLU A 285 7.92 -2.72 5.20
N LEU A 286 7.33 -1.94 6.09
CA LEU A 286 7.55 -1.96 7.52
C LEU A 286 6.22 -2.20 8.22
N THR A 287 6.17 -3.13 9.17
CA THR A 287 5.00 -3.38 10.02
C THR A 287 5.40 -3.39 11.48
N THR A 288 4.67 -2.67 12.34
CA THR A 288 4.88 -2.68 13.79
C THR A 288 3.56 -2.60 14.54
N GLU A 289 3.54 -3.07 15.79
CA GLU A 289 2.38 -2.96 16.68
C GLU A 289 2.74 -2.08 17.87
N VAL A 290 1.94 -1.05 18.12
CA VAL A 290 2.18 -0.01 19.13
C VAL A 290 0.95 0.14 20.02
N THR A 291 1.17 0.31 21.33
CA THR A 291 0.08 0.59 22.29
C THR A 291 0.01 2.08 22.57
N VAL A 292 -1.10 2.72 22.23
CA VAL A 292 -1.38 4.13 22.59
C VAL A 292 -2.32 4.15 23.80
N VAL A 293 -2.00 4.93 24.83
CA VAL A 293 -2.79 5.01 26.07
C VAL A 293 -3.32 6.42 26.32
N GLY A 294 -4.64 6.55 26.45
CA GLY A 294 -5.29 7.57 27.28
C GLY A 294 -5.36 9.00 26.74
N GLN A 295 -5.58 9.22 25.45
CA GLN A 295 -5.76 10.57 24.90
C GLN A 295 -7.24 10.96 24.77
N SER A 296 -7.55 12.23 25.06
CA SER A 296 -8.88 12.83 24.88
C SER A 296 -8.79 13.99 23.90
N ALA A 297 -9.79 14.16 23.04
CA ALA A 297 -9.89 15.29 22.12
C ALA A 297 -11.08 16.20 22.49
N LYS A 298 -11.01 17.48 22.10
CA LYS A 298 -12.15 18.41 22.23
C LYS A 298 -12.86 18.52 20.88
N GLU A 299 -14.18 18.43 20.91
CA GLU A 299 -15.03 18.53 19.74
C GLU A 299 -15.08 19.98 19.19
N PRO A 300 -15.07 20.20 17.86
CA PRO A 300 -14.85 21.55 17.30
C PRO A 300 -16.04 22.52 17.36
N VAL A 301 -17.29 22.05 17.45
CA VAL A 301 -18.50 22.88 17.31
C VAL A 301 -19.08 23.31 18.67
N SER A 302 -19.12 22.39 19.63
CA SER A 302 -19.65 22.57 21.00
C SER A 302 -18.54 22.69 22.06
N GLY A 303 -17.32 22.25 21.77
CA GLY A 303 -16.17 22.29 22.69
C GLY A 303 -16.17 21.22 23.78
N GLN A 304 -17.10 20.26 23.74
CA GLN A 304 -17.15 19.14 24.69
C GLN A 304 -16.02 18.14 24.46
N ALA A 305 -15.54 17.51 25.55
CA ALA A 305 -14.46 16.52 25.48
C ALA A 305 -15.01 15.16 25.06
N VAL A 306 -14.43 14.57 24.02
CA VAL A 306 -14.71 13.20 23.55
C VAL A 306 -13.58 12.29 24.01
N THR A 307 -13.94 11.19 24.67
CA THR A 307 -12.99 10.15 25.08
C THR A 307 -12.71 9.25 23.89
N LEU A 308 -11.45 9.18 23.45
CA LEU A 308 -11.03 8.30 22.36
C LEU A 308 -10.62 6.95 22.96
N ALA A 309 -11.49 5.95 22.84
CA ALA A 309 -11.11 4.56 23.11
C ALA A 309 -10.41 4.03 21.85
N GLY A 310 -9.08 3.99 21.87
CA GLY A 310 -8.27 3.41 20.80
C GLY A 310 -7.88 1.98 21.10
N GLY A 311 -7.82 1.17 20.05
CA GLY A 311 -7.47 -0.25 20.05
C GLY A 311 -6.08 -0.53 20.61
N LYS A 312 -5.93 -1.74 21.13
CA LYS A 312 -4.72 -2.20 21.83
C LYS A 312 -4.37 -3.60 21.31
N PRO A 313 -3.39 -3.75 20.40
CA PRO A 313 -2.49 -2.73 19.83
C PRO A 313 -3.04 -2.01 18.59
N LEU A 314 -2.38 -0.93 18.19
CA LEU A 314 -2.48 -0.34 16.85
C LEU A 314 -1.42 -0.98 15.96
N ARG A 315 -1.79 -1.41 14.75
CA ARG A 315 -0.86 -1.88 13.74
C ARG A 315 -0.51 -0.72 12.81
N LEU A 316 0.77 -0.41 12.71
CA LEU A 316 1.32 0.55 11.77
C LEU A 316 1.94 -0.22 10.61
N ARG A 317 1.63 0.17 9.37
CA ARG A 317 2.30 -0.33 8.17
C ARG A 317 2.76 0.84 7.32
N GLY A 318 4.05 0.87 6.99
CA GLY A 318 4.62 1.82 6.05
C GLY A 318 5.10 1.06 4.83
N ARG A 319 4.77 1.53 3.63
CA ARG A 319 5.23 0.94 2.38
C ARG A 319 5.81 2.03 1.50
N PHE A 320 7.00 1.79 0.99
CA PHE A 320 7.66 2.60 -0.01
C PHE A 320 7.96 1.72 -1.20
N SER A 321 7.64 2.17 -2.40
CA SER A 321 7.88 1.43 -3.63
C SER A 321 8.52 2.32 -4.68
N ARG A 322 9.39 1.73 -5.50
CA ARG A 322 10.02 2.37 -6.64
C ARG A 322 9.84 1.50 -7.87
N ASP A 323 9.35 2.08 -8.95
CA ASP A 323 9.40 1.45 -10.27
C ASP A 323 10.80 1.68 -10.88
N PRO A 324 11.60 0.63 -11.15
CA PRO A 324 12.94 0.78 -11.71
C PRO A 324 12.96 1.27 -13.16
N GLN A 325 11.88 1.04 -13.93
CA GLN A 325 11.81 1.44 -15.35
C GLN A 325 11.49 2.92 -15.49
N THR A 326 10.52 3.38 -14.70
CA THR A 326 10.14 4.77 -14.75
C THR A 326 10.96 5.61 -13.79
N GLU A 327 11.42 5.08 -12.66
CA GLU A 327 11.88 5.77 -11.43
C GLU A 327 10.76 6.50 -10.67
N ALA A 328 9.51 6.04 -10.81
CA ALA A 328 8.39 6.53 -9.99
C ALA A 328 8.52 6.02 -8.55
N LEU A 329 8.23 6.87 -7.57
CA LEU A 329 8.21 6.50 -6.15
C LEU A 329 6.78 6.62 -5.63
N GLY A 330 6.29 5.60 -4.95
CA GLY A 330 5.03 5.59 -4.22
C GLY A 330 5.27 5.37 -2.74
N PHE A 331 4.51 6.04 -1.88
CA PHE A 331 4.51 5.78 -0.45
C PHE A 331 3.09 5.55 0.06
N ASP A 332 2.99 4.73 1.11
CA ASP A 332 1.77 4.45 1.85
C ASP A 332 2.11 4.34 3.34
N LEU A 333 1.27 4.91 4.18
CA LEU A 333 1.32 4.78 5.63
C LEU A 333 -0.09 4.48 6.14
N SER A 334 -0.29 3.27 6.65
CA SER A 334 -1.54 2.83 7.25
C SER A 334 -1.40 2.62 8.76
N VAL A 335 -2.47 2.98 9.47
CA VAL A 335 -2.67 2.71 10.89
C VAL A 335 -3.98 1.95 11.00
N GLU A 336 -3.96 0.79 11.65
CA GLU A 336 -5.13 -0.06 11.86
C GLU A 336 -5.31 -0.36 13.35
N GLY A 337 -6.55 -0.30 13.84
CA GLY A 337 -6.89 -0.65 15.21
C GLY A 337 -7.25 -2.12 15.30
N VAL A 338 -6.63 -2.87 16.22
CA VAL A 338 -6.97 -4.27 16.43
C VAL A 338 -8.10 -4.39 17.46
N GLY A 339 -9.19 -5.07 17.06
CA GLY A 339 -10.33 -5.38 17.93
C GLY A 339 -11.55 -4.46 17.70
N ALA A 340 -12.60 -4.66 18.51
CA ALA A 340 -13.89 -3.98 18.34
C ALA A 340 -13.85 -2.45 18.54
N GLU A 341 -12.82 -1.95 19.24
CA GLU A 341 -12.64 -0.51 19.53
C GLU A 341 -11.95 0.26 18.39
N GLY A 342 -11.41 -0.43 17.38
CA GLY A 342 -10.74 0.20 16.23
C GLY A 342 -9.60 1.15 16.63
N LEU A 343 -9.31 2.16 15.81
CA LEU A 343 -8.41 3.28 16.12
C LEU A 343 -9.05 4.28 17.07
N ILE A 344 -10.33 4.58 16.82
CA ILE A 344 -11.12 5.60 17.51
C ILE A 344 -12.55 5.06 17.58
N ALA A 345 -13.10 4.97 18.79
CA ALA A 345 -14.52 4.77 19.00
C ALA A 345 -15.19 6.02 19.61
N VAL A 346 -16.38 6.36 19.11
CA VAL A 346 -17.27 7.39 19.66
C VAL A 346 -18.62 6.74 19.95
N SER A 347 -19.00 6.69 21.23
CA SER A 347 -20.26 6.09 21.67
C SER A 347 -21.25 7.18 22.09
N ALA A 348 -22.49 7.04 21.67
CA ALA A 348 -23.59 7.96 21.98
C ALA A 348 -24.65 7.25 22.84
N GLU A 349 -24.92 7.81 24.01
CA GLU A 349 -26.03 7.40 24.88
C GLU A 349 -27.23 8.35 24.72
N SER A 350 -28.38 7.99 25.32
CA SER A 350 -29.67 8.68 25.11
C SER A 350 -29.66 10.19 25.43
N GLY A 351 -28.71 10.66 26.27
CA GLY A 351 -28.52 12.07 26.61
C GLY A 351 -27.36 12.80 25.93
N ASP A 352 -26.50 12.11 25.17
CA ASP A 352 -25.30 12.70 24.56
C ASP A 352 -25.60 13.24 23.16
N THR A 353 -26.00 14.51 23.09
CA THR A 353 -26.39 15.13 21.82
C THR A 353 -25.21 15.21 20.84
N ALA A 354 -24.00 15.53 21.31
CA ALA A 354 -22.83 15.68 20.45
C ALA A 354 -22.42 14.34 19.83
N ALA A 355 -22.33 13.28 20.63
CA ALA A 355 -22.02 11.96 20.13
C ALA A 355 -23.11 11.43 19.17
N LYS A 356 -24.39 11.73 19.43
CA LYS A 356 -25.49 11.37 18.50
C LYS A 356 -25.37 12.06 17.15
N VAL A 357 -24.90 13.31 17.11
CA VAL A 357 -24.62 13.99 15.83
C VAL A 357 -23.56 13.23 15.06
N PHE A 358 -22.45 12.82 15.69
CA PHE A 358 -21.39 12.05 15.04
C PHE A 358 -21.87 10.68 14.54
N VAL A 359 -22.61 9.94 15.37
CA VAL A 359 -23.20 8.64 14.98
C VAL A 359 -24.16 8.81 13.81
N THR A 360 -25.02 9.82 13.85
CA THR A 360 -26.00 10.07 12.78
C THR A 360 -25.32 10.51 11.49
N ALA A 361 -24.30 11.37 11.59
CA ALA A 361 -23.46 11.82 10.48
C ALA A 361 -22.79 10.64 9.77
N ALA A 362 -22.17 9.75 10.53
CA ALA A 362 -21.50 8.57 10.00
C ALA A 362 -22.51 7.56 9.43
N ALA A 363 -23.66 7.34 10.08
CA ALA A 363 -24.68 6.40 9.61
C ALA A 363 -25.32 6.84 8.29
N LEU A 364 -25.54 8.15 8.10
CA LEU A 364 -26.25 8.72 6.95
C LEU A 364 -25.34 9.39 5.93
N ALA A 365 -24.02 9.16 6.00
CA ALA A 365 -23.04 9.92 5.24
C ALA A 365 -23.31 9.91 3.72
N THR A 366 -23.63 8.74 3.15
CA THR A 366 -23.96 8.60 1.72
C THR A 366 -25.26 9.30 1.32
N ALA A 367 -26.30 9.19 2.15
CA ALA A 367 -27.59 9.83 1.89
C ALA A 367 -27.49 11.36 1.96
N LEU A 368 -26.73 11.88 2.92
CA LEU A 368 -26.54 13.32 3.11
C LEU A 368 -25.62 13.95 2.05
N VAL A 369 -24.59 13.23 1.61
CA VAL A 369 -23.75 13.68 0.48
C VAL A 369 -24.56 13.69 -0.82
N ALA A 370 -25.40 12.68 -1.05
CA ALA A 370 -26.25 12.60 -2.25
C ALA A 370 -27.36 13.68 -2.31
N ASP A 371 -27.93 14.09 -1.17
CA ASP A 371 -28.98 15.13 -1.10
C ASP A 371 -28.43 16.56 -1.06
N SER A 372 -27.11 16.72 -0.88
CA SER A 372 -26.46 18.03 -0.93
C SER A 372 -26.52 18.59 -2.37
N GLN A 373 -27.57 19.35 -2.66
CA GLN A 373 -27.63 20.17 -3.88
C GLN A 373 -26.57 21.26 -3.79
N GLN A 374 -25.35 20.95 -4.22
CA GLN A 374 -24.31 21.97 -4.36
C GLN A 374 -24.40 22.61 -5.76
N PRO A 375 -24.49 23.95 -5.85
CA PRO A 375 -24.13 24.66 -7.07
C PRO A 375 -22.61 24.51 -7.27
N SER A 376 -22.18 24.03 -8.44
CA SER A 376 -20.75 24.09 -8.81
C SER A 376 -20.28 25.55 -8.84
N PRO A 377 -19.30 25.96 -8.02
CA PRO A 377 -18.52 27.15 -8.31
C PRO A 377 -17.40 26.78 -9.28
N ALA A 378 -17.05 27.69 -10.17
CA ALA A 378 -16.05 27.51 -11.23
C ALA A 378 -14.58 27.51 -10.74
N PHE A 379 -14.29 26.79 -9.65
CA PHE A 379 -12.94 26.43 -9.22
C PHE A 379 -12.97 24.96 -8.82
N ALA A 380 -12.03 24.17 -9.33
CA ALA A 380 -11.98 22.73 -9.12
C ALA A 380 -12.14 22.37 -7.62
N ASP A 381 -13.01 21.38 -7.39
CA ASP A 381 -13.20 20.57 -6.17
C ASP A 381 -13.93 21.25 -4.98
N GLY A 382 -15.24 21.41 -5.14
CA GLY A 382 -16.17 22.08 -4.21
C GLY A 382 -16.59 21.34 -2.92
N SER A 383 -15.86 20.34 -2.43
CA SER A 383 -16.36 19.43 -1.37
C SER A 383 -15.91 19.71 0.07
N GLY A 384 -15.11 20.75 0.35
CA GLY A 384 -14.87 21.21 1.75
C GLY A 384 -16.17 21.65 2.46
N VAL A 385 -17.15 22.12 1.68
CA VAL A 385 -18.49 22.47 2.14
C VAL A 385 -19.30 21.21 2.55
N ALA A 386 -18.96 20.00 2.09
CA ALA A 386 -19.78 18.81 2.32
C ALA A 386 -19.77 18.32 3.78
N LEU A 387 -18.62 18.35 4.47
CA LEU A 387 -18.51 17.84 5.85
C LEU A 387 -19.27 18.72 6.85
N HIS A 388 -19.16 20.05 6.73
CA HIS A 388 -19.89 20.99 7.59
C HIS A 388 -21.41 20.83 7.43
N PHE A 389 -21.89 20.74 6.18
CA PHE A 389 -23.30 20.51 5.90
C PHE A 389 -23.78 19.13 6.37
N LEU A 390 -22.94 18.11 6.27
CA LEU A 390 -23.22 16.77 6.79
C LEU A 390 -23.39 16.79 8.32
N LEU A 391 -22.51 17.48 9.06
CA LEU A 391 -22.64 17.63 10.51
C LEU A 391 -23.89 18.43 10.90
N LEU A 392 -24.19 19.51 10.18
CA LEU A 392 -25.41 20.30 10.41
C LEU A 392 -26.68 19.47 10.16
N ALA A 393 -26.69 18.70 9.08
CA ALA A 393 -27.78 17.82 8.74
C ALA A 393 -27.98 16.69 9.76
N ALA A 394 -26.88 16.08 10.19
CA ALA A 394 -26.88 15.07 11.24
C ALA A 394 -27.36 15.63 12.57
N ALA A 395 -27.05 16.88 12.90
CA ALA A 395 -27.54 17.51 14.12
C ALA A 395 -29.08 17.56 14.15
N ALA A 396 -29.73 17.90 13.03
CA ALA A 396 -31.19 17.87 12.93
C ALA A 396 -31.75 16.44 13.08
N LEU A 397 -31.09 15.46 12.45
CA LEU A 397 -31.52 14.06 12.42
C LEU A 397 -31.18 13.27 13.69
N SER A 398 -30.27 13.77 14.53
CA SER A 398 -29.80 13.11 15.75
C SER A 398 -30.92 12.78 16.76
N SER A 399 -32.05 13.50 16.67
CA SER A 399 -33.26 13.20 17.45
C SER A 399 -33.90 11.83 17.12
N TYR A 400 -33.61 11.30 15.93
CA TYR A 400 -34.03 9.97 15.50
C TYR A 400 -33.03 8.86 15.87
N ALA A 401 -31.89 9.21 16.46
CA ALA A 401 -30.92 8.26 17.01
C ALA A 401 -31.10 8.13 18.52
N HIS A 402 -31.40 6.92 18.99
CA HIS A 402 -31.53 6.65 20.42
C HIS A 402 -30.15 6.55 21.06
N SER A 403 -29.29 5.73 20.47
CA SER A 403 -27.91 5.45 20.84
C SER A 403 -27.15 4.95 19.62
N GLY A 404 -25.83 4.83 19.73
CA GLY A 404 -25.02 4.17 18.72
C GLY A 404 -23.53 4.34 18.97
N GLN A 405 -22.72 3.78 18.09
CA GLN A 405 -21.28 3.81 18.17
C GLN A 405 -20.69 3.96 16.77
N VAL A 406 -19.74 4.88 16.60
CA VAL A 406 -18.89 4.93 15.41
C VAL A 406 -17.52 4.39 15.81
N VAL A 407 -16.99 3.48 15.01
CA VAL A 407 -15.64 2.93 15.19
C VAL A 407 -14.85 3.14 13.90
N VAL A 408 -13.79 3.94 13.94
CA VAL A 408 -12.81 4.04 12.86
C VAL A 408 -11.85 2.88 13.02
N HIS A 409 -11.71 2.02 12.01
CA HIS A 409 -10.88 0.82 12.04
C HIS A 409 -9.50 1.02 11.45
N GLY A 410 -9.38 1.86 10.42
CA GLY A 410 -8.15 2.07 9.68
C GLY A 410 -8.08 3.47 9.07
N VAL A 411 -6.87 4.02 9.02
CA VAL A 411 -6.55 5.23 8.26
C VAL A 411 -5.31 4.93 7.44
N GLU A 412 -5.39 5.17 6.14
CA GLU A 412 -4.29 5.04 5.18
C GLU A 412 -3.97 6.40 4.60
N VAL A 413 -2.68 6.70 4.43
CA VAL A 413 -2.18 7.93 3.81
C VAL A 413 -1.18 7.54 2.74
N GLY A 414 -1.45 7.87 1.48
CA GLY A 414 -0.57 7.49 0.37
C GLY A 414 -0.45 8.54 -0.72
N GLY A 415 0.59 8.41 -1.54
CA GLY A 415 0.81 9.28 -2.70
C GLY A 415 2.02 8.89 -3.55
N ASP A 416 2.06 9.43 -4.77
CA ASP A 416 3.17 9.26 -5.71
C ASP A 416 4.07 10.50 -5.70
N VAL A 417 5.36 10.32 -5.44
CA VAL A 417 6.34 11.43 -5.24
C VAL A 417 6.65 12.18 -6.55
N ARG A 418 6.44 11.55 -7.71
CA ARG A 418 6.53 12.25 -9.01
C ARG A 418 5.41 13.25 -9.23
N ALA A 419 4.32 13.06 -8.50
CA ALA A 419 3.12 13.87 -8.50
C ALA A 419 2.77 14.28 -7.07
N LEU A 420 3.77 14.68 -6.26
CA LEU A 420 3.49 15.59 -5.15
C LEU A 420 3.07 16.95 -5.74
N GLY A 421 1.90 16.96 -6.38
CA GLY A 421 1.02 18.11 -6.36
C GLY A 421 0.42 18.23 -4.97
N ASP A 422 -0.39 19.27 -4.78
CA ASP A 422 -0.89 19.72 -3.47
C ASP A 422 -1.89 18.76 -2.78
N GLN A 423 -1.97 17.49 -3.19
CA GLN A 423 -2.97 16.53 -2.71
C GLN A 423 -2.33 15.28 -2.11
N VAL A 424 -2.65 15.04 -0.84
CA VAL A 424 -2.39 13.78 -0.13
C VAL A 424 -3.71 13.04 -0.05
N HIS A 425 -3.72 11.77 -0.46
CA HIS A 425 -4.90 10.93 -0.35
C HIS A 425 -4.91 10.28 1.03
N LEU A 426 -5.93 10.58 1.83
CA LEU A 426 -6.23 9.79 3.02
C LEU A 426 -7.42 8.88 2.73
N ARG A 427 -7.37 7.63 3.15
CA ARG A 427 -8.51 6.70 3.13
C ARG A 427 -8.87 6.32 4.55
N VAL A 428 -10.17 6.23 4.82
CA VAL A 428 -10.69 5.92 6.15
C VAL A 428 -11.69 4.78 6.08
N ASP A 429 -11.48 3.81 6.96
CA ASP A 429 -12.32 2.66 7.16
C ASP A 429 -13.07 2.82 8.49
N TYR A 430 -14.40 2.78 8.49
CA TYR A 430 -15.19 2.91 9.72
C TYR A 430 -16.47 2.08 9.71
N SER A 431 -16.97 1.73 10.89
CA SER A 431 -18.30 1.13 11.07
C SER A 431 -19.17 1.98 11.97
N VAL A 432 -20.48 1.84 11.83
CA VAL A 432 -21.47 2.53 12.64
C VAL A 432 -22.51 1.55 13.11
N ASP A 433 -22.65 1.43 14.43
CA ASP A 433 -23.78 0.81 15.10
C ASP A 433 -24.79 1.92 15.44
N VAL A 434 -26.04 1.79 15.03
CA VAL A 434 -27.08 2.81 15.29
C VAL A 434 -28.40 2.16 15.72
N VAL A 435 -29.01 2.74 16.76
CA VAL A 435 -30.37 2.39 17.21
C VAL A 435 -31.30 3.53 16.81
N VAL A 436 -32.18 3.26 15.86
CA VAL A 436 -33.18 4.24 15.39
C VAL A 436 -34.34 4.29 16.37
N THR A 437 -34.75 5.49 16.77
CA THR A 437 -35.94 5.70 17.61
C THR A 437 -37.23 5.39 16.83
N THR A 438 -38.36 5.33 17.54
CA THR A 438 -39.67 5.03 16.95
C THR A 438 -40.03 5.98 15.79
N ILE A 439 -40.24 5.41 14.61
CA ILE A 439 -40.79 6.08 13.43
C ILE A 439 -42.28 5.76 13.35
N SER A 440 -43.11 6.80 13.48
CA SER A 440 -44.57 6.67 13.42
C SER A 440 -45.12 6.92 12.01
N LEU A 441 -45.98 6.01 11.54
CA LEU A 441 -46.67 5.98 10.24
C LEU A 441 -48.20 5.97 10.46
N GLY A 442 -48.70 6.88 11.32
CA GLY A 442 -50.10 6.88 11.71
C GLY A 442 -50.40 5.75 12.70
N VAL A 443 -51.08 4.70 12.26
CA VAL A 443 -51.50 3.55 13.11
C VAL A 443 -50.41 2.48 13.25
N ILE A 444 -49.33 2.57 12.48
CA ILE A 444 -48.16 1.69 12.57
C ILE A 444 -47.00 2.51 13.13
N SER A 445 -46.17 1.90 13.97
CA SER A 445 -44.84 2.43 14.27
C SER A 445 -43.79 1.34 14.16
N VAL A 446 -42.56 1.76 13.85
CA VAL A 446 -41.41 0.87 13.76
C VAL A 446 -40.29 1.46 14.57
N GLU A 447 -39.65 0.64 15.39
CA GLU A 447 -38.52 1.03 16.23
C GLU A 447 -37.47 -0.07 16.25
N MET A 448 -36.24 0.26 16.60
CA MET A 448 -35.21 -0.75 16.79
C MET A 448 -35.21 -1.28 18.22
N ASN A 449 -34.97 -2.59 18.35
CA ASN A 449 -34.60 -3.18 19.63
C ASN A 449 -33.24 -2.57 20.04
N PRO A 450 -33.15 -1.88 21.19
CA PRO A 450 -31.91 -1.25 21.63
C PRO A 450 -30.77 -2.26 21.92
N GLU A 451 -31.09 -3.56 22.07
CA GLU A 451 -30.09 -4.62 22.28
C GLU A 451 -29.45 -5.12 20.97
N VAL A 452 -30.05 -4.81 19.80
CA VAL A 452 -29.59 -5.33 18.50
C VAL A 452 -29.54 -4.18 17.48
N PRO A 453 -28.48 -3.33 17.52
CA PRO A 453 -28.34 -2.18 16.63
C PRO A 453 -28.13 -2.56 15.17
N LEU A 454 -28.42 -1.63 14.26
CA LEU A 454 -28.08 -1.73 12.84
C LEU A 454 -26.61 -1.42 12.69
N ARG A 455 -25.84 -2.29 12.04
CA ARG A 455 -24.41 -2.11 11.78
C ARG A 455 -24.12 -1.90 10.31
N ILE A 456 -23.47 -0.78 10.00
CA ILE A 456 -23.07 -0.38 8.65
C ILE A 456 -21.55 -0.27 8.61
N ARG A 457 -20.91 -0.83 7.58
CA ARG A 457 -19.48 -0.72 7.33
C ARG A 457 -19.20 0.12 6.09
N TYR A 458 -18.28 1.05 6.25
CA TYR A 458 -17.71 1.88 5.20
C TYR A 458 -16.24 1.51 5.01
N ARG A 459 -15.84 1.30 3.77
CA ARG A 459 -14.43 1.06 3.39
C ARG A 459 -13.99 2.05 2.33
N ASP A 460 -12.71 2.39 2.33
CA ASP A 460 -12.07 3.23 1.32
C ASP A 460 -12.73 4.62 1.19
N VAL A 461 -13.18 5.21 2.30
CA VAL A 461 -13.73 6.58 2.29
C VAL A 461 -12.59 7.56 2.11
N ALA A 462 -12.54 8.24 0.97
CA ALA A 462 -11.49 9.18 0.65
C ALA A 462 -11.69 10.49 1.41
N LEU A 463 -10.63 10.94 2.09
CA LEU A 463 -10.50 12.22 2.73
C LEU A 463 -9.33 12.95 2.05
N VAL A 464 -9.64 13.93 1.20
CA VAL A 464 -8.63 14.75 0.53
C VAL A 464 -8.29 15.93 1.43
N LEU A 465 -7.03 16.07 1.78
CA LEU A 465 -6.53 17.21 2.54
C LEU A 465 -6.01 18.29 1.58
N ASN A 466 -6.70 19.43 1.55
CA ASN A 466 -6.25 20.62 0.86
C ASN A 466 -5.41 21.49 1.81
N LEU A 467 -4.09 21.34 1.71
CA LEU A 467 -3.08 22.03 2.54
C LEU A 467 -3.15 23.58 2.59
N PRO A 468 -3.66 24.33 1.58
CA PRO A 468 -3.75 25.79 1.69
C PRO A 468 -4.89 26.31 2.58
N PHE A 469 -5.84 25.46 2.99
CA PHE A 469 -6.95 25.83 3.86
C PHE A 469 -6.68 25.42 5.32
N GLN A 470 -7.33 26.08 6.28
CA GLN A 470 -7.25 25.73 7.71
C GLN A 470 -8.60 25.29 8.27
N GLY A 471 -8.59 24.44 9.28
CA GLY A 471 -9.81 23.94 9.93
C GLY A 471 -10.52 22.86 9.11
N VAL A 472 -11.82 22.66 9.36
CA VAL A 472 -12.64 21.63 8.69
C VAL A 472 -12.74 21.83 7.16
N ASP A 473 -12.57 23.05 6.67
CA ASP A 473 -12.62 23.38 5.24
C ASP A 473 -11.42 22.83 4.46
N SER A 474 -10.35 22.41 5.14
CA SER A 474 -9.20 21.72 4.53
C SER A 474 -9.50 20.25 4.22
N PHE A 475 -10.58 19.70 4.76
CA PHE A 475 -10.93 18.29 4.62
C PHE A 475 -12.09 18.12 3.64
N ASN A 476 -11.87 17.28 2.64
CA ASN A 476 -12.84 16.98 1.62
C ASN A 476 -13.15 15.48 1.68
N VAL A 477 -14.39 15.13 2.02
CA VAL A 477 -14.83 13.73 2.10
C VAL A 477 -15.48 13.33 0.76
N SER A 478 -14.97 12.26 0.16
CA SER A 478 -15.50 11.66 -1.05
C SER A 478 -15.85 10.20 -0.81
N PHE A 479 -17.07 9.82 -1.19
CA PHE A 479 -17.58 8.46 -1.14
C PHE A 479 -17.60 7.79 -2.53
N HIS A 480 -17.01 8.43 -3.55
CA HIS A 480 -17.07 7.94 -4.93
C HIS A 480 -16.44 6.55 -5.09
N GLU A 481 -15.36 6.28 -4.37
CA GLU A 481 -14.65 4.98 -4.38
C GLU A 481 -14.99 4.12 -3.16
N ALA A 482 -15.82 4.62 -2.24
CA ALA A 482 -16.13 3.94 -0.99
C ALA A 482 -17.11 2.79 -1.19
N SER A 483 -16.86 1.66 -0.53
CA SER A 483 -17.84 0.58 -0.41
C SER A 483 -18.66 0.75 0.86
N VAL A 484 -19.96 0.42 0.78
CA VAL A 484 -20.89 0.50 1.91
C VAL A 484 -21.68 -0.78 2.01
N ASP A 485 -21.55 -1.47 3.13
CA ASP A 485 -22.19 -2.74 3.41
C ASP A 485 -22.99 -2.67 4.71
N VAL A 486 -24.14 -3.32 4.75
CA VAL A 486 -24.87 -3.58 6.00
C VAL A 486 -24.34 -4.90 6.56
N GLU A 487 -23.51 -4.83 7.61
CA GLU A 487 -22.94 -6.02 8.26
C GLU A 487 -23.97 -6.75 9.12
N ASP A 488 -24.84 -6.00 9.80
CA ASP A 488 -25.96 -6.53 10.58
C ASP A 488 -27.18 -5.61 10.39
N PRO A 489 -28.32 -6.11 9.89
CA PRO A 489 -29.52 -5.28 9.69
C PRO A 489 -30.18 -4.80 10.99
N GLY A 490 -29.78 -5.33 12.15
CA GLY A 490 -30.33 -5.02 13.45
C GLY A 490 -31.67 -5.71 13.75
N GLY A 491 -32.13 -5.60 14.99
CA GLY A 491 -33.42 -6.09 15.44
C GLY A 491 -34.47 -5.01 15.35
N TRP A 492 -35.52 -5.23 14.56
CA TRP A 492 -36.60 -4.28 14.37
C TRP A 492 -37.90 -4.77 15.01
N ILE A 493 -38.63 -3.85 15.64
CA ILE A 493 -39.92 -4.08 16.28
C ILE A 493 -40.96 -3.28 15.50
N VAL A 494 -42.01 -3.97 15.04
CA VAL A 494 -43.14 -3.34 14.34
C VAL A 494 -44.35 -3.38 15.24
N ASN A 495 -44.80 -2.21 15.67
CA ASN A 495 -46.06 -2.05 16.35
C ASN A 495 -47.12 -1.78 15.28
N SER A 496 -47.94 -2.79 15.00
CA SER A 496 -49.08 -2.69 14.08
C SER A 496 -50.36 -3.12 14.79
N PRO A 497 -51.54 -2.61 14.37
CA PRO A 497 -52.82 -3.08 14.89
C PRO A 497 -52.93 -4.59 14.70
N GLY A 498 -53.15 -5.32 15.80
CA GLY A 498 -53.24 -6.79 15.80
C GLY A 498 -51.95 -7.56 15.50
N SER A 499 -50.78 -6.90 15.51
CA SER A 499 -49.46 -7.51 15.26
C SER A 499 -49.40 -8.33 13.96
N VAL A 500 -50.01 -7.81 12.90
CA VAL A 500 -50.16 -8.53 11.62
C VAL A 500 -48.92 -8.45 10.73
N LEU A 501 -47.91 -7.65 11.10
CA LEU A 501 -46.66 -7.48 10.35
C LEU A 501 -45.44 -7.97 11.14
N ASP A 502 -44.43 -8.43 10.41
CA ASP A 502 -43.11 -8.83 10.89
C ASP A 502 -42.03 -8.31 9.93
N VAL A 503 -40.81 -8.11 10.41
CA VAL A 503 -39.70 -7.54 9.61
C VAL A 503 -38.94 -8.65 8.92
N ILE A 504 -38.69 -8.51 7.62
CA ILE A 504 -37.94 -9.47 6.80
C ILE A 504 -36.48 -9.05 6.66
N GLY A 505 -36.23 -7.74 6.61
CA GLY A 505 -34.89 -7.19 6.47
C GLY A 505 -34.91 -5.70 6.19
N THR A 506 -33.72 -5.14 6.11
CA THR A 506 -33.50 -3.73 5.80
C THR A 506 -32.56 -3.62 4.61
N ARG A 507 -32.77 -2.60 3.79
CA ARG A 507 -31.88 -2.30 2.66
C ARG A 507 -31.75 -0.81 2.44
N SER A 508 -30.55 -0.41 2.04
CA SER A 508 -30.24 0.93 1.54
C SER A 508 -29.63 0.82 0.15
N GLY A 509 -29.95 1.77 -0.72
CA GLY A 509 -29.33 1.86 -2.04
C GLY A 509 -28.03 2.65 -1.98
N HIS A 510 -26.98 2.19 -2.68
CA HIS A 510 -25.76 2.98 -2.87
C HIS A 510 -26.11 4.33 -3.53
N GLY A 511 -25.63 5.44 -2.96
CA GLY A 511 -25.91 6.80 -3.43
C GLY A 511 -27.39 7.24 -3.35
N SER A 512 -28.23 6.54 -2.58
CA SER A 512 -29.66 6.84 -2.47
C SER A 512 -30.00 7.60 -1.20
N SER A 513 -30.91 8.57 -1.29
CA SER A 513 -31.48 9.30 -0.14
C SER A 513 -32.66 8.57 0.54
N TRP A 514 -32.74 7.24 0.36
CA TRP A 514 -33.81 6.42 0.93
C TRP A 514 -33.28 5.18 1.65
N PHE A 515 -33.99 4.83 2.71
CA PHE A 515 -33.81 3.58 3.46
C PHE A 515 -35.14 2.82 3.44
N GLU A 516 -35.07 1.50 3.27
CA GLU A 516 -36.23 0.62 3.25
C GLU A 516 -36.18 -0.44 4.37
N VAL A 517 -37.30 -0.59 5.05
CA VAL A 517 -37.59 -1.75 5.92
C VAL A 517 -38.64 -2.60 5.21
N ASP A 518 -38.25 -3.81 4.81
CA ASP A 518 -39.15 -4.76 4.16
C ASP A 518 -39.91 -5.56 5.24
N LEU A 519 -41.23 -5.57 5.13
CA LEU A 519 -42.18 -6.20 6.05
C LEU A 519 -42.93 -7.34 5.36
N ARG A 520 -43.18 -8.42 6.10
CA ARG A 520 -44.11 -9.49 5.72
C ARG A 520 -45.36 -9.44 6.58
N PHE A 521 -46.44 -9.98 6.05
CA PHE A 521 -47.59 -10.35 6.86
C PHE A 521 -47.27 -11.58 7.71
N ALA A 522 -47.46 -11.44 9.02
CA ALA A 522 -47.39 -12.53 9.98
C ALA A 522 -48.72 -13.32 10.06
N LEU A 523 -49.81 -12.74 9.52
CA LEU A 523 -51.14 -13.33 9.51
C LEU A 523 -51.37 -14.16 8.24
N ASP A 524 -51.83 -15.39 8.40
CA ASP A 524 -52.37 -16.19 7.30
C ASP A 524 -53.85 -15.84 7.09
N LEU A 525 -54.15 -15.18 5.97
CA LEU A 525 -55.50 -14.77 5.56
C LEU A 525 -56.21 -15.84 4.70
N GLY A 526 -55.66 -17.05 4.65
CA GLY A 526 -56.21 -18.17 3.90
C GLY A 526 -56.03 -18.01 2.39
N LEU A 527 -57.13 -17.77 1.68
CA LEU A 527 -57.14 -17.70 0.21
C LEU A 527 -56.73 -16.33 -0.34
N VAL A 528 -56.77 -15.30 0.50
CA VAL A 528 -56.32 -13.95 0.16
C VAL A 528 -54.85 -13.83 0.51
N LYS A 529 -54.03 -13.48 -0.48
CA LYS A 529 -52.62 -13.14 -0.31
C LYS A 529 -52.47 -11.64 -0.35
N VAL A 530 -51.83 -11.06 0.67
CA VAL A 530 -51.40 -9.66 0.63
C VAL A 530 -49.91 -9.64 0.35
N SER A 531 -49.47 -8.85 -0.63
CA SER A 531 -48.06 -8.64 -0.93
C SER A 531 -47.37 -8.06 0.30
N GLY A 532 -46.07 -8.34 0.45
CA GLY A 532 -45.26 -7.69 1.49
C GLY A 532 -45.43 -6.16 1.46
N ALA A 533 -45.19 -5.53 2.60
CA ALA A 533 -45.21 -4.08 2.74
C ALA A 533 -43.78 -3.58 2.90
N THR A 534 -43.46 -2.41 2.36
CA THR A 534 -42.14 -1.79 2.54
C THR A 534 -42.34 -0.41 3.13
N ILE A 535 -41.71 -0.14 4.27
CA ILE A 535 -41.56 1.21 4.78
C ILE A 535 -40.36 1.82 4.10
N ARG A 536 -40.59 2.88 3.33
CA ARG A 536 -39.51 3.67 2.72
C ARG A 536 -39.45 5.03 3.40
N ALA A 537 -38.34 5.32 4.06
CA ALA A 537 -38.02 6.65 4.57
C ALA A 537 -37.23 7.42 3.51
N PHE A 538 -37.75 8.56 3.07
CA PHE A 538 -37.01 9.51 2.23
C PHE A 538 -36.51 10.69 3.05
N PHE A 539 -35.24 11.04 2.84
CA PHE A 539 -34.67 12.29 3.32
C PHE A 539 -34.70 13.28 2.14
N GLY A 540 -35.57 14.28 2.24
CA GLY A 540 -35.59 15.40 1.28
C GLY A 540 -34.99 16.66 1.90
N SER A 541 -35.04 17.76 1.15
CA SER A 541 -34.42 19.07 1.46
C SER A 541 -34.75 19.73 2.82
N GLY A 542 -35.62 19.14 3.63
CA GLY A 542 -35.97 19.59 4.98
C GLY A 542 -35.36 18.76 6.12
N LEU A 543 -34.53 17.75 5.83
CA LEU A 543 -33.87 16.88 6.82
C LEU A 543 -34.82 16.21 7.83
N VAL A 544 -36.11 16.13 7.50
CA VAL A 544 -37.10 15.36 8.25
C VAL A 544 -37.42 14.12 7.41
N PRO A 545 -37.21 12.91 7.93
CA PRO A 545 -37.58 11.70 7.22
C PRO A 545 -39.08 11.74 6.91
N LYS A 546 -39.43 11.51 5.64
CA LYS A 546 -40.81 11.32 5.20
C LYS A 546 -41.04 9.82 4.99
N PRO A 547 -41.45 9.10 6.04
CA PRO A 547 -41.73 7.68 5.90
C PRO A 547 -43.01 7.50 5.08
N SER A 548 -42.97 6.53 4.18
CA SER A 548 -44.11 6.14 3.33
C SER A 548 -44.25 4.62 3.35
N LEU A 549 -45.49 4.14 3.42
CA LEU A 549 -45.79 2.72 3.30
C LEU A 549 -46.11 2.41 1.83
N ARG A 550 -45.44 1.40 1.28
CA ARG A 550 -45.66 0.89 -0.07
C ARG A 550 -45.99 -0.60 -0.02
N GLY A 551 -46.57 -1.13 -1.09
CA GLY A 551 -47.10 -2.49 -1.14
C GLY A 551 -48.56 -2.54 -0.71
N LEU A 552 -48.96 -3.66 -0.08
CA LEU A 552 -50.34 -3.98 0.31
C LEU A 552 -51.28 -4.35 -0.84
N ASP A 553 -50.75 -4.85 -1.95
CA ASP A 553 -51.58 -5.42 -3.01
C ASP A 553 -52.21 -6.72 -2.52
N ALA A 554 -53.52 -6.83 -2.65
CA ALA A 554 -54.25 -8.03 -2.23
C ALA A 554 -54.69 -8.83 -3.46
N GLN A 555 -54.48 -10.14 -3.42
CA GLN A 555 -54.84 -11.05 -4.47
C GLN A 555 -55.63 -12.24 -3.91
N LEU A 556 -56.72 -12.60 -4.57
CA LEU A 556 -57.47 -13.83 -4.35
C LEU A 556 -57.37 -14.67 -5.63
N ASN A 557 -56.89 -15.90 -5.53
CA ASN A 557 -56.82 -16.78 -6.69
C ASN A 557 -57.22 -18.22 -6.32
N LEU A 558 -58.41 -18.60 -6.79
CA LEU A 558 -58.88 -19.97 -6.84
C LEU A 558 -58.98 -20.39 -8.32
N PRO A 559 -58.05 -21.23 -8.81
CA PRO A 559 -57.98 -21.58 -10.22
C PRO A 559 -59.32 -22.05 -10.78
N ALA A 560 -59.75 -21.47 -11.91
CA ALA A 560 -61.02 -21.72 -12.59
C ALA A 560 -62.32 -21.29 -11.86
N PHE A 561 -62.25 -20.84 -10.61
CA PHE A 561 -63.43 -20.45 -9.83
C PHE A 561 -63.51 -18.95 -9.58
N ILE A 562 -62.46 -18.37 -8.99
CA ILE A 562 -62.49 -16.98 -8.51
C ILE A 562 -61.11 -16.34 -8.69
N THR A 563 -61.08 -15.13 -9.24
CA THR A 563 -59.89 -14.27 -9.27
C THR A 563 -60.25 -12.89 -8.74
N GLY A 564 -59.46 -12.35 -7.82
CA GLY A 564 -59.66 -11.00 -7.30
C GLY A 564 -58.33 -10.28 -7.11
N GLU A 565 -58.35 -8.98 -7.37
CA GLU A 565 -57.23 -8.07 -7.15
C GLU A 565 -57.74 -6.84 -6.41
N GLY A 566 -56.90 -6.25 -5.57
CA GLY A 566 -57.25 -5.03 -4.85
C GLY A 566 -56.17 -4.61 -3.88
N LEU A 567 -56.56 -3.90 -2.82
CA LEU A 567 -55.63 -3.26 -1.89
C LEU A 567 -56.03 -3.53 -0.44
N ALA A 568 -55.03 -3.70 0.40
CA ALA A 568 -55.18 -3.71 1.84
C ALA A 568 -54.82 -2.34 2.44
N GLN A 569 -55.52 -1.95 3.49
CA GLN A 569 -55.32 -0.69 4.21
C GLN A 569 -55.42 -0.94 5.71
N PHE A 570 -54.50 -0.35 6.46
CA PHE A 570 -54.54 -0.39 7.92
C PHE A 570 -55.57 0.59 8.46
N THR A 571 -56.33 0.13 9.46
CA THR A 571 -57.24 0.93 10.27
C THR A 571 -56.73 0.96 11.72
N PRO A 572 -57.22 1.86 12.59
CA PRO A 572 -56.80 1.88 13.99
C PRO A 572 -57.00 0.54 14.72
N ASP A 573 -57.98 -0.25 14.29
CA ASP A 573 -58.40 -1.48 14.96
C ASP A 573 -58.01 -2.76 14.18
N GLY A 574 -57.34 -2.63 13.03
CA GLY A 574 -56.90 -3.79 12.24
C GLY A 574 -56.56 -3.51 10.77
N LEU A 575 -57.06 -4.35 9.87
CA LEU A 575 -56.71 -4.37 8.44
C LEU A 575 -57.97 -4.58 7.58
N ASP A 576 -58.23 -3.67 6.65
CA ASP A 576 -59.30 -3.78 5.67
C ASP A 576 -58.73 -4.14 4.30
N ILE A 577 -59.38 -5.04 3.58
CA ILE A 577 -58.99 -5.48 2.24
C ILE A 577 -60.18 -5.34 1.30
N GLY A 578 -60.05 -4.48 0.29
CA GLY A 578 -61.01 -4.38 -0.79
C GLY A 578 -60.53 -5.20 -1.99
N LEU A 579 -61.37 -6.08 -2.54
CA LEU A 579 -61.07 -6.93 -3.69
C LEU A 579 -62.11 -6.72 -4.80
N ALA A 580 -61.66 -6.46 -6.03
CA ALA A 580 -62.49 -6.59 -7.22
C ALA A 580 -62.48 -8.05 -7.67
N VAL A 581 -63.52 -8.79 -7.34
CA VAL A 581 -63.62 -10.25 -7.54
C VAL A 581 -64.36 -10.58 -8.83
N ARG A 582 -63.86 -11.55 -9.58
CA ARG A 582 -64.47 -12.09 -10.80
C ARG A 582 -64.69 -13.58 -10.65
N LEU A 583 -65.81 -14.05 -11.18
CA LEU A 583 -66.18 -15.46 -11.34
C LEU A 583 -66.12 -15.80 -12.83
N PRO A 584 -64.97 -16.24 -13.36
CA PRO A 584 -64.76 -16.35 -14.80
C PRO A 584 -65.75 -17.29 -15.49
N ALA A 585 -66.11 -18.39 -14.83
CA ALA A 585 -67.06 -19.37 -15.34
C ALA A 585 -68.49 -18.81 -15.53
N LEU A 586 -68.85 -17.75 -14.79
CA LEU A 586 -70.18 -17.14 -14.83
C LEU A 586 -70.18 -15.77 -15.52
N GLY A 587 -69.01 -15.21 -15.83
CA GLY A 587 -68.87 -13.85 -16.37
C GLY A 587 -69.34 -12.76 -15.41
N LEU A 588 -69.40 -13.04 -14.10
CA LEU A 588 -69.87 -12.11 -13.07
C LEU A 588 -68.70 -11.42 -12.35
N GLY A 589 -68.90 -10.16 -11.97
CA GLY A 589 -67.99 -9.39 -11.13
C GLY A 589 -68.70 -8.90 -9.86
N ALA A 590 -67.96 -8.83 -8.76
CA ALA A 590 -68.43 -8.32 -7.48
C ALA A 590 -67.30 -7.57 -6.77
N MET A 591 -67.66 -6.75 -5.79
CA MET A 591 -66.70 -6.23 -4.81
C MET A 591 -66.73 -7.15 -3.60
N GLY A 592 -65.59 -7.71 -3.24
CA GLY A 592 -65.36 -8.41 -1.98
C GLY A 592 -64.71 -7.46 -0.98
N PHE A 593 -65.02 -7.63 0.29
CA PHE A 593 -64.41 -6.91 1.38
C PHE A 593 -63.98 -7.91 2.45
N VAL A 594 -62.77 -7.79 2.98
CA VAL A 594 -62.33 -8.57 4.13
C VAL A 594 -61.82 -7.60 5.18
N GLY A 595 -62.51 -7.55 6.32
CA GLY A 595 -62.08 -6.79 7.49
C GLY A 595 -61.48 -7.72 8.53
N TYR A 596 -60.27 -7.45 8.99
CA TYR A 596 -59.66 -8.05 10.15
C TYR A 596 -59.67 -7.03 11.29
N GLN A 597 -60.26 -7.39 12.43
CA GLN A 597 -60.25 -6.57 13.64
C GLN A 597 -59.64 -7.35 14.79
N ASP A 598 -58.73 -6.71 15.53
CA ASP A 598 -58.20 -7.25 16.78
C ASP A 598 -59.06 -6.79 17.96
N GLN A 599 -59.87 -7.70 18.52
CA GLN A 599 -60.66 -7.45 19.73
C GLN A 599 -59.97 -7.98 21.00
N GLY A 600 -58.65 -8.15 20.98
CA GLY A 600 -57.86 -8.61 22.12
C GLY A 600 -57.93 -10.13 22.28
N GLN A 601 -58.95 -10.67 22.96
CA GLN A 601 -59.05 -12.12 23.20
C GLN A 601 -59.69 -12.91 22.05
N PHE A 602 -60.29 -12.23 21.08
CA PHE A 602 -60.91 -12.85 19.91
C PHE A 602 -60.45 -12.14 18.65
N ARG A 603 -60.11 -12.93 17.63
CA ARG A 603 -59.78 -12.45 16.28
C ARG A 603 -61.00 -12.67 15.40
N GLU A 604 -61.56 -11.61 14.83
CA GLU A 604 -62.73 -11.70 13.95
C GLU A 604 -62.33 -11.31 12.52
N VAL A 605 -62.67 -12.18 11.57
CA VAL A 605 -62.54 -11.92 10.13
C VAL A 605 -63.96 -11.75 9.59
N LEU A 606 -64.28 -10.53 9.18
CA LEU A 606 -65.51 -10.18 8.47
C LEU A 606 -65.24 -10.36 6.98
N VAL A 607 -65.99 -11.23 6.30
CA VAL A 607 -65.89 -11.50 4.86
C VAL A 607 -67.18 -11.12 4.16
#